data_AF-A0A263DDP3-F1
#
_entry.id   AF-A0A263DDP3-F1
#
_cell.length_a   1.000
_cell.length_b   1.000
_cell.length_c   1.000
_cell.angle_alpha   90.00
_cell.angle_beta   90.00
_cell.angle_gamma   90.00
#
_symmetry.space_group_name_H-M   'P 1'
#
loop_
_entity.id
_entity.type
_entity.pdbx_description
1 polymer ?
#
loop_
_entity_poly.entity_id
_entity_poly.type
_entity_poly.pdbx_seq_one_letter_code
_entity_poly.pdbx_strand_id
1 'polypeptide(L)'
;MAVNGQLVARSPGTDLLERLDDPGTAAALGQVLDHADLLAMLVTGLDGFLRRGDTITEAVVDGVHELRSAAGSTPSPLAGVDVKALLASLTTLSSGLAGATPTLNALLTSSLMTDRRTATTLELMGEALVEAKEADAKSPSAPTGAFGLLRVLKDPDVARGLGLLIQVAKALGRKLP
;
A
#
# COMPACT_ATOMS: atom_id res chain seq x y z
N MET A 1 -21.03 -46.35 -36.40
CA MET A 1 -20.50 -45.05 -36.86
C MET A 1 -20.97 -43.99 -35.88
N ALA A 2 -19.99 -43.42 -35.18
CA ALA A 2 -19.86 -42.03 -34.72
C ALA A 2 -21.11 -41.19 -34.34
N VAL A 3 -21.05 -40.73 -33.08
CA VAL A 3 -21.25 -39.34 -32.61
C VAL A 3 -22.70 -38.86 -32.47
N ASN A 4 -23.29 -39.19 -31.31
CA ASN A 4 -24.25 -38.29 -30.66
C ASN A 4 -23.50 -37.43 -29.64
N GLY A 5 -22.83 -36.39 -30.15
CA GLY A 5 -22.23 -35.32 -29.36
C GLY A 5 -23.31 -34.40 -28.79
N GLN A 6 -24.15 -34.93 -27.92
CA GLN A 6 -25.01 -34.09 -27.08
C GLN A 6 -24.11 -33.34 -26.11
N LEU A 7 -23.97 -32.05 -26.40
CA LEU A 7 -23.55 -31.00 -25.50
C LEU A 7 -24.29 -31.17 -24.17
N VAL A 8 -23.71 -31.92 -23.24
CA VAL A 8 -24.04 -31.81 -21.83
C VAL A 8 -23.65 -30.38 -21.50
N ALA A 9 -24.63 -29.47 -21.48
CA ALA A 9 -24.42 -28.11 -20.99
C ALA A 9 -23.79 -28.26 -19.62
N ARG A 10 -22.49 -27.95 -19.52
CA ARG A 10 -21.77 -28.04 -18.26
C ARG A 10 -22.60 -27.29 -17.23
N SER A 11 -23.08 -28.00 -16.22
CA SER A 11 -23.83 -27.32 -15.17
C SER A 11 -22.84 -26.40 -14.44
N PRO A 12 -23.25 -25.18 -14.04
CA PRO A 12 -22.38 -24.30 -13.25
C PRO A 12 -21.83 -25.01 -11.99
N GLY A 13 -22.60 -25.95 -11.43
CA GLY A 13 -22.17 -26.78 -10.30
C GLY A 13 -21.03 -27.74 -10.65
N THR A 14 -21.01 -28.34 -11.85
CA THR A 14 -19.92 -29.21 -12.30
C THR A 14 -18.63 -28.44 -12.58
N ASP A 15 -18.69 -27.22 -13.10
CA ASP A 15 -17.50 -26.38 -13.29
C ASP A 15 -16.92 -25.89 -11.95
N LEU A 16 -17.78 -25.64 -10.96
CA LEU A 16 -17.35 -25.33 -9.59
C LEU A 16 -16.73 -26.56 -8.91
N LEU A 17 -17.30 -27.75 -9.11
CA LEU A 17 -16.73 -28.99 -8.60
C LEU A 17 -15.33 -29.26 -9.17
N GLU A 18 -15.16 -29.10 -10.49
CA GLU A 18 -13.87 -29.25 -11.17
C GLU A 18 -12.83 -28.23 -10.67
N ARG A 19 -13.26 -27.02 -10.29
CA ARG A 19 -12.41 -26.00 -9.65
C ARG A 19 -12.12 -26.27 -8.17
N LEU A 20 -13.03 -26.92 -7.45
CA LEU A 20 -12.82 -27.30 -6.05
C LEU A 20 -11.95 -28.55 -5.90
N ASP A 21 -11.85 -29.38 -6.94
CA ASP A 21 -10.90 -30.49 -7.01
C ASP A 21 -9.44 -30.01 -7.12
N ASP A 22 -9.20 -28.74 -7.46
CA ASP A 22 -7.87 -28.13 -7.41
C ASP A 22 -7.46 -27.83 -5.95
N PRO A 23 -6.35 -28.40 -5.44
CA PRO A 23 -5.97 -28.28 -4.03
C PRO A 23 -5.62 -26.84 -3.63
N GLY A 24 -5.15 -26.01 -4.58
CA GLY A 24 -4.89 -24.59 -4.31
C GLY A 24 -6.18 -23.80 -4.11
N THR A 25 -7.18 -24.06 -4.95
CA THR A 25 -8.50 -23.42 -4.89
C THR A 25 -9.29 -23.86 -3.66
N ALA A 26 -9.26 -25.15 -3.32
CA ALA A 26 -9.88 -25.67 -2.09
C ALA A 26 -9.25 -25.06 -0.83
N ALA A 27 -7.91 -24.91 -0.78
CA ALA A 27 -7.22 -24.29 0.34
C ALA A 27 -7.53 -22.79 0.47
N ALA A 28 -7.60 -22.06 -0.66
CA ALA A 28 -7.99 -20.65 -0.66
C ALA A 28 -9.45 -20.46 -0.21
N LEU A 29 -10.36 -21.32 -0.67
CA LEU A 29 -11.76 -21.30 -0.20
C LEU A 29 -11.85 -21.62 1.29
N GLY A 30 -11.10 -22.64 1.74
CA GLY A 30 -10.98 -23.00 3.15
C GLY A 30 -10.55 -21.80 3.99
N GLN A 31 -9.49 -21.10 3.59
CA GLN A 31 -9.03 -19.88 4.30
C GLN A 31 -10.09 -18.77 4.34
N VAL A 32 -10.83 -18.55 3.25
CA VAL A 32 -11.91 -17.56 3.23
C VAL A 32 -13.07 -17.96 4.15
N LEU A 33 -13.43 -19.25 4.15
CA LEU A 33 -14.47 -19.82 5.01
C LEU A 33 -14.06 -19.80 6.49
N ASP A 34 -12.80 -20.10 6.81
CA ASP A 34 -12.24 -20.07 8.16
C ASP A 34 -12.28 -18.66 8.78
N HIS A 35 -12.26 -17.62 7.94
CA HIS A 35 -12.34 -16.21 8.35
C HIS A 35 -13.68 -15.56 7.97
N ALA A 36 -14.71 -16.35 7.63
CA ALA A 36 -16.01 -15.83 7.21
C ALA A 36 -16.69 -14.97 8.29
N ASP A 37 -16.46 -15.26 9.56
CA ASP A 37 -16.99 -14.47 10.69
C ASP A 37 -16.33 -13.07 10.77
N LEU A 38 -15.01 -12.99 10.51
CA LEU A 38 -14.32 -11.70 10.39
C LEU A 38 -14.81 -10.91 9.19
N LEU A 39 -15.11 -11.58 8.07
CA LEU A 39 -15.69 -10.94 6.89
C LEU A 39 -17.10 -10.40 7.20
N ALA A 40 -17.93 -11.15 7.93
CA ALA A 40 -19.25 -10.69 8.37
C ALA A 40 -19.15 -9.47 9.31
N MET A 41 -18.18 -9.48 10.23
CA MET A 41 -17.89 -8.34 11.11
C MET A 41 -17.40 -7.11 10.31
N LEU A 42 -16.56 -7.32 9.29
CA LEU A 42 -16.08 -6.26 8.40
C LEU A 42 -17.21 -5.63 7.60
N VAL A 43 -18.09 -6.46 7.02
CA VAL A 43 -19.27 -6.00 6.26
C VAL A 43 -20.21 -5.21 7.17
N THR A 44 -20.46 -5.70 8.38
CA THR A 44 -21.31 -5.01 9.36
C THR A 44 -20.68 -3.70 9.85
N GLY A 45 -19.37 -3.70 10.10
CA GLY A 45 -18.62 -2.50 10.47
C GLY A 45 -18.60 -1.47 9.34
N LEU A 46 -18.48 -1.92 8.09
CA LEU A 46 -18.54 -1.06 6.91
C LEU A 46 -19.95 -0.48 6.69
N ASP A 47 -21.02 -1.26 6.85
CA ASP A 47 -22.40 -0.74 6.80
C ASP A 47 -22.63 0.34 7.87
N GLY A 48 -22.15 0.11 9.09
CA GLY A 48 -22.20 1.08 10.17
C GLY A 48 -21.37 2.34 9.89
N PHE A 49 -20.21 2.20 9.27
CA PHE A 49 -19.37 3.33 8.85
C PHE A 49 -20.03 4.13 7.72
N LEU A 50 -20.57 3.46 6.70
CA LEU A 50 -21.24 4.12 5.56
C LEU A 50 -22.48 4.88 6.01
N ARG A 51 -23.33 4.27 6.86
CA ARG A 51 -24.50 4.96 7.44
C ARG A 51 -24.14 6.19 8.27
N ARG A 52 -22.98 6.17 8.94
CA ARG A 52 -22.49 7.31 9.73
C ARG A 52 -21.68 8.30 8.89
N GLY A 53 -21.10 7.85 7.78
CA GLY A 53 -20.32 8.65 6.86
C GLY A 53 -21.11 9.81 6.29
N ASP A 54 -22.40 9.60 6.01
CA ASP A 54 -23.32 10.67 5.59
C ASP A 54 -23.42 11.76 6.66
N THR A 55 -23.67 11.38 7.91
CA THR A 55 -23.77 12.33 9.05
C THR A 55 -22.44 13.00 9.41
N ILE A 56 -21.32 12.30 9.26
CA ILE A 56 -19.98 12.85 9.51
C ILE A 56 -19.62 13.86 8.41
N THR A 57 -19.99 13.56 7.15
CA THR A 57 -19.74 14.46 6.03
C THR A 57 -20.56 15.73 6.18
N GLU A 58 -21.84 15.63 6.58
CA GLU A 58 -22.68 16.78 6.89
C GLU A 58 -22.11 17.61 8.05
N ALA A 59 -21.71 16.97 9.17
CA ALA A 59 -21.11 17.67 10.30
C ALA A 59 -19.77 18.36 9.95
N VAL A 60 -18.96 17.77 9.06
CA VAL A 60 -17.71 18.37 8.57
C VAL A 60 -18.01 19.54 7.63
N VAL A 61 -19.00 19.42 6.74
CA VAL A 61 -19.42 20.50 5.84
C VAL A 61 -19.98 21.68 6.65
N ASP A 62 -20.83 21.40 7.63
CA ASP A 62 -21.38 22.40 8.54
C ASP A 62 -20.27 23.07 9.36
N GLY A 63 -19.32 22.30 9.91
CA GLY A 63 -18.18 22.84 10.63
C GLY A 63 -17.27 23.72 9.77
N VAL A 64 -17.06 23.37 8.49
CA VAL A 64 -16.31 24.20 7.53
C VAL A 64 -17.10 25.47 7.18
N HIS A 65 -18.42 25.36 7.04
CA HIS A 65 -19.28 26.51 6.75
C HIS A 65 -19.33 27.48 7.92
N GLU A 66 -19.40 26.95 9.15
CA GLU A 66 -19.39 27.71 10.40
C GLU A 66 -18.04 28.38 10.64
N LEU A 67 -16.93 27.67 10.38
CA LEU A 67 -15.58 28.24 10.42
C LEU A 67 -15.40 29.36 9.38
N ARG A 68 -15.94 29.19 8.18
CA ARG A 68 -15.92 30.21 7.12
C ARG A 68 -16.77 31.42 7.47
N SER A 69 -17.94 31.23 8.09
CA SER A 69 -18.78 32.34 8.56
C SER A 69 -18.15 33.06 9.75
N ALA A 70 -17.53 32.33 10.69
CA ALA A 70 -16.82 32.90 11.82
C ALA A 70 -15.59 33.72 11.37
N ALA A 71 -14.91 33.29 10.31
CA ALA A 71 -13.83 34.05 9.67
C ALA A 71 -14.31 35.31 8.93
N GLY A 72 -15.60 35.42 8.61
CA GLY A 72 -16.19 36.55 7.89
C GLY A 72 -16.79 37.65 8.76
N SER A 73 -17.06 37.41 10.05
CA SER A 73 -17.93 38.31 10.85
C SER A 73 -17.32 38.92 12.12
N THR A 74 -16.15 38.52 12.60
CA THR A 74 -15.48 39.15 13.77
C THR A 74 -14.00 38.73 13.87
N PRO A 75 -13.11 39.50 14.54
CA PRO A 75 -11.69 39.19 14.62
C PRO A 75 -11.48 37.85 15.34
N SER A 76 -11.09 36.85 14.55
CA SER A 76 -10.97 35.45 14.98
C SER A 76 -9.67 35.21 15.76
N PRO A 77 -9.66 34.35 16.80
CA PRO A 77 -8.44 33.89 17.48
C PRO A 77 -7.47 33.12 16.56
N LEU A 78 -7.86 32.90 15.30
CA LEU A 78 -7.08 32.30 14.21
C LEU A 78 -6.38 33.35 13.31
N ALA A 79 -6.24 34.61 13.74
CA ALA A 79 -5.64 35.69 12.93
C ALA A 79 -4.22 35.40 12.38
N GLY A 80 -3.56 34.32 12.81
CA GLY A 80 -2.28 33.85 12.28
C GLY A 80 -2.34 32.57 11.42
N VAL A 81 -3.51 31.93 11.30
CA VAL A 81 -3.68 30.69 10.51
C VAL A 81 -4.29 31.04 9.16
N ASP A 82 -3.46 31.02 8.13
CA ASP A 82 -3.90 31.24 6.76
C ASP A 82 -4.64 29.99 6.25
N VAL A 83 -5.93 29.92 6.52
CA VAL A 83 -6.83 28.84 6.12
C VAL A 83 -6.80 28.63 4.60
N LYS A 84 -6.49 29.68 3.83
CA LYS A 84 -6.36 29.62 2.37
C LYS A 84 -5.06 28.92 1.98
N ALA A 85 -3.96 29.16 2.70
CA ALA A 85 -2.72 28.41 2.54
C ALA A 85 -2.90 26.93 2.92
N LEU A 86 -3.65 26.63 3.98
CA LEU A 86 -3.95 25.25 4.38
C LEU A 86 -4.77 24.52 3.31
N LEU A 87 -5.79 25.17 2.74
CA LEU A 87 -6.57 24.62 1.63
C LEU A 87 -5.71 24.42 0.38
N ALA A 88 -4.78 25.33 0.10
CA ALA A 88 -3.85 25.21 -1.02
C ALA A 88 -2.87 24.04 -0.81
N SER A 89 -2.36 23.84 0.40
CA SER A 89 -1.53 22.69 0.74
C SER A 89 -2.32 21.38 0.65
N LEU A 90 -3.58 21.36 1.11
CA LEU A 90 -4.43 20.18 1.08
C LEU A 90 -4.81 19.80 -0.36
N THR A 91 -5.16 20.77 -1.20
CA THR A 91 -5.42 20.56 -2.64
C THR A 91 -4.17 20.11 -3.40
N THR A 92 -3.00 20.65 -3.05
CA THR A 92 -1.72 20.21 -3.62
C THR A 92 -1.42 18.77 -3.23
N LEU A 93 -1.57 18.42 -1.95
CA LEU A 93 -1.41 17.05 -1.46
C LEU A 93 -2.43 16.09 -2.07
N SER A 94 -3.70 16.47 -2.17
CA SER A 94 -4.75 15.65 -2.76
C SER A 94 -4.55 15.45 -4.26
N SER A 95 -4.06 16.46 -4.98
CA SER A 95 -3.73 16.34 -6.41
C SER A 95 -2.49 15.46 -6.64
N GLY A 96 -1.48 15.58 -5.78
CA GLY A 96 -0.31 14.70 -5.80
C GLY A 96 -0.67 13.25 -5.47
N LEU A 97 -1.56 13.04 -4.50
CA LEU A 97 -2.04 11.71 -4.14
C LEU A 97 -2.97 11.12 -5.21
N ALA A 98 -3.88 11.91 -5.78
CA ALA A 98 -4.73 11.51 -6.91
C ALA A 98 -3.88 11.15 -8.15
N GLY A 99 -2.82 11.90 -8.43
CA GLY A 99 -1.85 11.60 -9.48
C GLY A 99 -1.01 10.36 -9.21
N ALA A 100 -0.71 10.07 -7.94
CA ALA A 100 0.01 8.87 -7.51
C ALA A 100 -0.89 7.62 -7.38
N THR A 101 -2.21 7.80 -7.33
CA THR A 101 -3.20 6.71 -7.17
C THR A 101 -3.09 5.63 -8.26
N PRO A 102 -2.96 5.94 -9.57
CA PRO A 102 -2.77 4.90 -10.59
C PRO A 102 -1.47 4.11 -10.40
N THR A 103 -0.40 4.75 -9.93
CA THR A 103 0.90 4.11 -9.63
C THR A 103 0.81 3.23 -8.39
N LEU A 104 0.13 3.69 -7.34
CA LEU A 104 -0.16 2.90 -6.14
C LEU A 104 -1.08 1.72 -6.45
N ASN A 105 -2.11 1.92 -7.27
CA ASN A 105 -3.00 0.87 -7.72
C ASN A 105 -2.26 -0.16 -8.58
N ALA A 106 -1.36 0.28 -9.47
CA ALA A 106 -0.50 -0.61 -10.25
C ALA A 106 0.46 -1.41 -9.37
N LEU A 107 1.02 -0.82 -8.30
CA LEU A 107 1.88 -1.53 -7.35
C LEU A 107 1.08 -2.57 -6.54
N LEU A 108 -0.13 -2.22 -6.10
CA LEU A 108 -1.03 -3.10 -5.36
C LEU A 108 -1.55 -4.25 -6.22
N THR A 109 -1.91 -3.99 -7.48
CA THR A 109 -2.50 -5.01 -8.37
C THR A 109 -1.48 -5.84 -9.15
N SER A 110 -0.27 -5.34 -9.41
CA SER A 110 0.63 -5.98 -10.38
C SER A 110 1.76 -6.83 -9.79
N SER A 111 2.29 -6.52 -8.60
CA SER A 111 3.60 -7.09 -8.21
C SER A 111 3.74 -7.47 -6.74
N LEU A 112 2.96 -6.85 -5.85
CA LEU A 112 3.04 -7.11 -4.41
C LEU A 112 2.07 -8.21 -3.93
N MET A 113 0.91 -8.34 -4.58
CA MET A 113 -0.13 -9.30 -4.18
C MET A 113 0.09 -10.72 -4.72
N THR A 114 0.77 -10.89 -5.85
CA THR A 114 0.79 -12.17 -6.58
C THR A 114 2.01 -13.05 -6.28
N ASP A 115 3.11 -12.47 -5.78
CA ASP A 115 4.34 -13.22 -5.52
C ASP A 115 4.82 -13.03 -4.07
N ARG A 116 4.74 -14.11 -3.29
CA ARG A 116 5.20 -14.17 -1.88
C ARG A 116 6.66 -13.75 -1.74
N ARG A 117 7.48 -13.95 -2.78
CA ARG A 117 8.90 -13.54 -2.80
C ARG A 117 9.08 -12.03 -2.83
N THR A 118 8.19 -11.31 -3.50
CA THR A 118 8.21 -9.85 -3.53
C THR A 118 7.81 -9.27 -2.17
N ALA A 119 6.81 -9.86 -1.52
CA ALA A 119 6.39 -9.48 -0.17
C ALA A 119 7.54 -9.66 0.84
N THR A 120 8.22 -10.81 0.85
CA THR A 120 9.36 -11.05 1.74
C THR A 120 10.55 -10.13 1.44
N THR A 121 10.77 -9.78 0.17
CA THR A 121 11.84 -8.84 -0.19
C THR A 121 11.51 -7.42 0.28
N LEU A 122 10.26 -7.00 0.15
CA LEU A 122 9.81 -5.69 0.62
C LEU A 122 9.85 -5.61 2.16
N GLU A 123 9.48 -6.68 2.85
CA GLU A 123 9.59 -6.80 4.31
C GLU A 123 11.04 -6.64 4.76
N LEU A 124 11.98 -7.39 4.16
CA LEU A 124 13.42 -7.27 4.45
C LEU A 124 13.95 -5.86 4.17
N MET A 125 13.53 -5.22 3.08
CA MET A 125 13.92 -3.84 2.78
C MET A 125 13.32 -2.83 3.77
N GLY A 126 12.08 -3.06 4.21
CA GLY A 126 11.41 -2.23 5.21
C GLY A 126 12.08 -2.33 6.57
N GLU A 127 12.38 -3.55 7.02
CA GLU A 127 13.09 -3.83 8.28
C GLU A 127 14.47 -3.18 8.28
N ALA A 128 15.25 -3.36 7.20
CA ALA A 128 16.57 -2.72 7.06
C ALA A 128 16.50 -1.19 7.06
N LEU A 129 15.44 -0.58 6.52
CA LEU A 129 15.27 0.87 6.52
C LEU A 129 14.92 1.41 7.90
N VAL A 130 14.05 0.72 8.64
CA VAL A 130 13.71 1.07 10.02
C VAL A 130 14.93 0.93 10.92
N GLU A 131 15.65 -0.19 10.79
CA GLU A 131 16.89 -0.44 11.52
C GLU A 131 17.96 0.63 11.22
N ALA A 132 18.14 1.00 9.95
CA ALA A 132 19.06 2.06 9.56
C ALA A 132 18.68 3.43 10.18
N LYS A 133 17.39 3.76 10.21
CA LYS A 133 16.90 5.01 10.83
C LYS A 133 17.11 5.01 12.35
N GLU A 134 16.88 3.88 13.00
CA GLU A 134 17.16 3.73 14.43
C GLU A 134 18.66 3.80 14.74
N ALA A 135 19.50 3.19 13.91
CA ALA A 135 20.95 3.20 14.05
C ALA A 135 21.50 4.63 13.90
N ASP A 136 21.04 5.38 12.89
CA ASP A 136 21.42 6.79 12.69
C ASP A 136 20.97 7.68 13.86
N ALA A 137 19.77 7.43 14.40
CA ALA A 137 19.27 8.15 15.57
C ALA A 137 20.08 7.84 16.86
N LYS A 138 20.52 6.59 17.04
CA LYS A 138 21.32 6.15 18.20
C LYS A 138 22.78 6.59 18.08
N SER A 139 23.32 6.68 16.86
CA SER A 139 24.70 7.06 16.59
C SER A 139 24.78 7.64 15.18
N PRO A 140 24.71 8.98 15.02
CA PRO A 140 24.87 9.62 13.73
C PRO A 140 26.34 9.50 13.28
N SER A 141 26.69 8.34 12.73
CA SER A 141 28.04 8.03 12.27
C SER A 141 28.21 8.44 10.81
N ALA A 142 28.25 9.75 10.58
CA ALA A 142 28.75 10.27 9.32
C ALA A 142 30.25 9.92 9.19
N PRO A 143 30.73 9.34 8.08
CA PRO A 143 32.14 9.01 7.91
C PRO A 143 33.00 10.27 8.01
N THR A 144 33.81 10.37 9.07
CA THR A 144 34.68 11.52 9.31
C THR A 144 35.99 11.35 8.55
N GLY A 145 36.01 11.79 7.28
CA GLY A 145 37.20 11.89 6.44
C GLY A 145 37.53 10.68 5.56
N ALA A 146 38.56 10.81 4.73
CA ALA A 146 38.95 9.83 3.71
C ALA A 146 39.26 8.43 4.29
N PHE A 147 39.84 8.36 5.50
CA PHE A 147 40.12 7.09 6.18
C PHE A 147 38.83 6.43 6.74
N GLY A 148 37.85 7.24 7.15
CA GLY A 148 36.53 6.76 7.57
C GLY A 148 35.76 6.13 6.42
N LEU A 149 35.80 6.75 5.23
CA LEU A 149 35.21 6.18 4.01
C LEU A 149 35.87 4.86 3.61
N LEU A 150 37.20 4.77 3.72
CA LEU A 150 37.95 3.56 3.39
C LEU A 150 37.65 2.42 4.38
N ARG A 151 37.39 2.75 5.65
CA ARG A 151 36.95 1.80 6.67
C ARG A 151 35.53 1.29 6.39
N VAL A 152 34.60 2.18 6.04
CA VAL A 152 33.22 1.83 5.66
C VAL A 152 33.21 0.92 4.42
N LEU A 153 34.04 1.21 3.42
CA LEU A 153 34.14 0.35 2.23
C LEU A 153 34.74 -1.03 2.53
N LYS A 154 35.55 -1.15 3.58
CA LYS A 154 36.16 -2.42 4.03
C LYS A 154 35.24 -3.22 4.94
N ASP A 155 34.10 -2.65 5.34
CA ASP A 155 33.10 -3.33 6.15
C ASP A 155 32.44 -4.47 5.34
N PRO A 156 32.40 -5.70 5.87
CA PRO A 156 31.80 -6.83 5.16
C PRO A 156 30.31 -6.62 4.84
N ASP A 157 29.58 -5.84 5.63
CA ASP A 157 28.14 -5.62 5.45
C ASP A 157 27.89 -4.62 4.32
N VAL A 158 28.71 -3.57 4.27
CA VAL A 158 28.71 -2.59 3.17
C VAL A 158 29.09 -3.24 1.85
N ALA A 159 30.12 -4.10 1.85
CA ALA A 159 30.52 -4.85 0.66
C ALA A 159 29.39 -5.77 0.14
N ARG A 160 28.65 -6.43 1.04
CA ARG A 160 27.48 -7.25 0.69
C ARG A 160 26.36 -6.41 0.10
N GLY A 161 26.04 -5.27 0.71
CA GLY A 161 25.01 -4.33 0.20
C GLY A 161 25.34 -3.77 -1.18
N LEU A 162 26.59 -3.32 -1.38
CA LEU A 162 27.07 -2.86 -2.69
C LEU A 162 27.03 -3.98 -3.74
N GLY A 163 27.36 -5.21 -3.35
CA GLY A 163 27.22 -6.39 -4.22
C GLY A 163 25.79 -6.60 -4.73
N LEU A 164 24.80 -6.46 -3.84
CA LEU A 164 23.39 -6.52 -4.23
C LEU A 164 23.01 -5.39 -5.20
N LEU A 165 23.42 -4.15 -4.93
CA LEU A 165 23.16 -3.01 -5.80
C LEU A 165 23.73 -3.21 -7.21
N ILE A 166 24.94 -3.76 -7.31
CA ILE A 166 25.55 -4.10 -8.61
C ILE A 166 24.72 -5.16 -9.34
N GLN A 167 24.22 -6.18 -8.65
CA GLN A 167 23.38 -7.21 -9.26
C GLN A 167 22.03 -6.66 -9.74
N VAL A 168 21.42 -5.76 -8.97
CA VAL A 168 20.19 -5.04 -9.35
C VAL A 168 20.43 -4.19 -10.60
N ALA A 169 21.50 -3.39 -10.61
CA ALA A 169 21.89 -2.59 -11.76
C ALA A 169 22.12 -3.46 -13.02
N LYS A 170 22.78 -4.61 -12.86
CA LYS A 170 23.01 -5.58 -13.95
C LYS A 170 21.72 -6.26 -14.42
N ALA A 171 20.75 -6.49 -13.54
CA ALA A 171 19.44 -7.00 -13.92
C ALA A 171 18.62 -5.95 -14.68
N LEU A 172 18.68 -4.69 -14.25
CA LEU A 172 17.99 -3.58 -14.91
C LEU A 172 18.56 -3.30 -16.30
N GLY A 173 19.89 -3.26 -16.42
CA GLY A 173 20.57 -3.06 -17.72
C GLY A 173 20.26 -4.14 -18.76
N ARG A 174 19.91 -5.37 -18.34
CA ARG A 174 19.47 -6.45 -19.24
C ARG A 174 18.03 -6.30 -19.72
N LYS A 175 17.22 -5.46 -19.06
CA LYS A 175 15.80 -5.23 -19.36
C LYS A 175 15.55 -3.89 -20.06
N LEU A 176 16.56 -3.02 -20.09
CA LEU A 176 16.55 -1.79 -20.88
C LEU A 176 16.87 -2.14 -22.35
N PRO A 177 16.13 -1.57 -23.33
CA PRO A 177 16.37 -1.80 -24.76
C PRO A 177 17.70 -1.20 -25.24
#